data_AF-A0A2R5L1Q5-F1
#
_entry.id   AF-A0A2R5L1Q5-F1
#
_cell.length_a   1.000
_cell.length_b   1.000
_cell.length_c   1.000
_cell.angle_alpha   90.00
_cell.angle_beta   90.00
_cell.angle_gamma   90.00
#
_symmetry.space_group_name_H-M   'P 1'
#
loop_
_entity.id
_entity.type
_entity.pdbx_description
1 polymer ?
#
loop_
_entity_poly.entity_id
_entity_poly.type
_entity_poly.pdbx_seq_one_letter_code
_entity_poly.pdbx_strand_id
1 'polypeptide(L)'
;LLKSVSGIIDDFTGDVFMEGRSIKGISPADTGISMVFQNSLLFPNMNVIDNVTFGLKIKRISKKERYLKGEEILKELGLEGFEKRHPYDLSGGQQQRVSIARALVMNPKLLLMDEPFSALDENLRGKMQELLR
;
A
#
# COMPACT_ATOMS: atom_id res chain seq x y z
N LEU A 1 13.99 6.90 9.76
CA LEU A 1 14.62 6.41 8.51
C LEU A 1 13.60 6.17 7.40
N LEU A 2 12.65 5.22 7.53
CA LEU A 2 11.67 4.91 6.46
C LEU A 2 10.93 6.15 5.92
N LYS A 3 10.49 7.05 6.80
CA LYS A 3 9.81 8.30 6.43
C LYS A 3 10.70 9.29 5.65
N SER A 4 12.01 9.28 5.91
CA SER A 4 12.98 10.10 5.18
C SER A 4 13.24 9.51 3.79
N VAL A 5 13.36 8.17 3.70
CA VAL A 5 13.55 7.45 2.42
C VAL A 5 12.31 7.54 1.52
N SER A 6 11.10 7.55 2.08
CA SER A 6 9.86 7.71 1.30
C SER A 6 9.61 9.12 0.78
N GLY A 7 10.42 10.11 1.19
CA GLY A 7 10.22 11.52 0.88
C GLY A 7 9.09 12.19 1.67
N ILE A 8 8.54 11.52 2.70
CA ILE A 8 7.49 12.08 3.58
C ILE A 8 8.07 13.14 4.52
N ILE A 9 9.33 12.96 4.95
CA ILE A 9 10.09 13.95 5.74
C ILE A 9 11.26 14.40 4.87
N ASP A 10 11.37 15.72 4.64
CA ASP A 10 12.43 16.37 3.88
C ASP A 10 13.41 17.19 4.74
N ASP A 11 13.16 17.28 6.05
CA ASP A 11 14.01 17.98 7.02
C ASP A 11 15.23 17.13 7.44
N PHE A 12 16.13 16.89 6.49
CA PHE A 12 17.43 16.26 6.74
C PHE A 12 18.51 16.81 5.80
N THR A 13 19.75 16.81 6.27
CA THR A 13 20.90 17.13 5.43
C THR A 13 21.35 15.91 4.64
N GLY A 14 21.74 16.12 3.38
CA GLY A 14 22.15 15.05 2.46
C GLY A 14 21.15 14.82 1.32
N ASP A 15 21.25 13.62 0.75
CA ASP A 15 20.49 13.20 -0.43
C ASP A 15 20.20 11.69 -0.36
N VAL A 16 19.08 11.27 -0.93
CA VAL A 16 18.65 9.87 -1.01
C VAL A 16 18.63 9.49 -2.48
N PHE A 17 19.31 8.39 -2.82
CA PHE A 17 19.37 7.88 -4.18
C PHE A 17 18.58 6.58 -4.30
N MET A 18 17.70 6.50 -5.30
CA MET A 18 17.03 5.27 -5.70
C MET A 18 17.44 4.95 -7.15
N GLU A 19 17.96 3.74 -7.39
CA GLU A 19 18.47 3.33 -8.71
C GLU A 19 19.51 4.33 -9.29
N GLY A 20 20.36 4.90 -8.43
CA GLY A 20 21.38 5.88 -8.82
C GLY A 20 20.86 7.29 -9.13
N ARG A 21 19.57 7.57 -8.92
CA ARG A 21 18.97 8.91 -9.10
C ARG A 21 18.57 9.51 -7.76
N SER A 22 18.90 10.78 -7.55
CA SER A 22 18.40 11.52 -6.39
C SER A 22 16.87 11.57 -6.43
N ILE A 23 16.24 11.30 -5.29
CA ILE A 23 14.78 11.46 -5.12
C ILE A 23 14.43 12.76 -4.37
N LYS A 24 15.42 13.61 -4.09
CA LYS A 24 15.21 14.89 -3.42
C LYS A 24 14.36 15.82 -4.28
N GLY A 25 13.34 16.43 -3.67
CA GLY A 25 12.41 17.33 -4.37
C GLY A 25 11.41 16.64 -5.31
N ILE A 26 11.44 15.31 -5.44
CA ILE A 26 10.40 14.54 -6.12
C ILE A 26 9.21 14.39 -5.15
N SER A 27 7.99 14.60 -5.65
CA SER A 27 6.79 14.40 -4.82
C SER A 27 6.70 12.94 -4.37
N PRO A 28 6.26 12.65 -3.13
CA PRO A 28 6.10 11.27 -2.65
C PRO A 28 5.24 10.38 -3.57
N ALA A 29 4.31 10.96 -4.32
CA ALA A 29 3.45 10.23 -5.26
C ALA A 29 4.19 9.78 -6.54
N ASP A 30 5.29 10.46 -6.88
CA ASP A 30 6.08 10.27 -8.10
C ASP A 30 7.40 9.53 -7.87
N THR A 31 7.82 9.36 -6.60
CA THR A 31 9.05 8.62 -6.26
C THR A 31 9.00 7.14 -6.67
N GLY A 32 7.81 6.57 -6.86
CA GLY A 32 7.64 5.13 -7.09
C GLY A 32 7.82 4.30 -5.82
N ILE A 33 7.86 4.94 -4.65
CA ILE A 33 7.92 4.30 -3.34
C ILE A 33 6.51 4.19 -2.79
N SER A 34 6.16 3.05 -2.19
CA SER A 34 4.92 2.91 -1.42
C SER A 34 5.24 2.51 0.02
N MET A 35 4.43 3.00 0.96
CA MET A 35 4.63 2.77 2.39
C MET A 35 3.42 2.06 3.01
N VAL A 36 3.69 1.00 3.78
CA VAL A 36 2.73 0.32 4.64
C VAL A 36 3.08 0.62 6.10
N PHE A 37 2.14 1.20 6.83
CA PHE A 37 2.31 1.53 8.24
C PHE A 37 1.81 0.39 9.15
N GLN A 38 2.25 0.42 10.41
CA GLN A 38 1.79 -0.49 11.46
C GLN A 38 0.27 -0.42 11.66
N ASN A 39 -0.27 0.81 11.69
CA ASN A 39 -1.72 1.04 11.62
C ASN A 39 -2.16 1.05 10.16
N SER A 40 -3.24 0.34 9.82
CA SER A 40 -3.67 0.20 8.42
C SER A 40 -4.08 1.52 7.76
N LEU A 41 -4.40 2.55 8.55
CA LEU A 41 -4.73 3.92 8.10
C LEU A 41 -5.64 3.93 6.87
N LEU A 42 -6.69 3.11 6.92
CA LEU A 42 -7.69 3.04 5.86
C LEU A 42 -8.60 4.26 5.95
N PHE A 43 -9.10 4.73 4.81
CA PHE A 43 -10.10 5.78 4.75
C PHE A 43 -11.44 5.20 5.20
N PRO A 44 -12.00 5.63 6.34
CA PRO A 44 -13.19 4.99 6.92
C PRO A 44 -14.44 5.20 6.06
N ASN A 45 -14.49 6.30 5.31
CA ASN A 45 -15.60 6.68 4.44
C ASN A 45 -15.54 6.02 3.04
N MET A 46 -14.54 5.17 2.79
CA MET A 46 -14.39 4.44 1.53
C MET A 46 -14.55 2.94 1.80
N ASN A 47 -15.10 2.21 0.83
CA ASN A 47 -15.07 0.74 0.86
C ASN A 47 -13.65 0.22 0.55
N VAL A 48 -13.47 -1.10 0.60
CA VAL A 48 -12.18 -1.75 0.34
C VAL A 48 -11.63 -1.44 -1.05
N ILE A 49 -12.42 -1.59 -2.12
CA ILE A 49 -11.90 -1.37 -3.48
C ILE A 49 -11.50 0.09 -3.73
N ASP A 50 -12.25 1.05 -3.16
CA ASP A 50 -11.90 2.46 -3.24
C ASP A 50 -10.69 2.81 -2.37
N ASN A 51 -10.52 2.17 -1.21
CA ASN A 51 -9.29 2.27 -0.41
C ASN A 51 -8.08 1.81 -1.21
N VAL A 52 -8.14 0.59 -1.75
CA VAL A 52 -7.03 0.00 -2.52
C VAL A 52 -6.68 0.87 -3.72
N THR A 53 -7.68 1.27 -4.49
CA THR A 53 -7.44 1.95 -5.78
C THR A 53 -7.33 3.47 -5.68
N PHE A 54 -7.27 4.03 -4.46
CA PHE A 54 -7.23 5.47 -4.24
C PHE A 54 -6.04 6.16 -4.92
N GLY A 55 -4.84 5.58 -4.83
CA GLY A 55 -3.65 6.15 -5.48
C GLY A 55 -3.76 6.18 -7.01
N LEU A 56 -4.36 5.13 -7.62
CA LEU A 56 -4.62 5.10 -9.05
C LEU A 56 -5.65 6.16 -9.49
N LYS A 57 -6.63 6.45 -8.63
CA LYS A 57 -7.58 7.55 -8.84
C LYS A 57 -6.86 8.91 -8.86
N ILE A 58 -5.89 9.14 -7.97
CA ILE A 58 -5.07 10.37 -7.97
C ILE A 58 -4.26 10.47 -9.28
N LYS A 59 -3.72 9.35 -9.77
CA LYS A 59 -3.06 9.26 -11.09
C LYS A 59 -4.02 9.34 -12.29
N ARG A 60 -5.30 9.66 -12.07
CA ARG A 60 -6.35 9.82 -13.09
C ARG A 60 -6.58 8.56 -13.95
N ILE A 61 -6.28 7.38 -13.42
CA ILE A 61 -6.62 6.11 -14.07
C ILE A 61 -8.13 5.90 -14.03
N SER A 62 -8.70 5.40 -15.12
CA SER A 62 -10.16 5.21 -15.26
C SER A 62 -10.70 4.29 -14.16
N LYS A 63 -11.97 4.51 -13.75
CA LYS A 63 -12.62 3.69 -12.72
C LYS A 63 -12.61 2.19 -13.07
N LYS A 64 -12.90 1.87 -14.34
CA LYS A 64 -12.90 0.50 -14.85
C LYS A 64 -11.52 -0.15 -14.70
N GLU A 65 -10.47 0.52 -15.17
CA GLU A 65 -9.11 -0.03 -15.14
C GLU A 65 -8.56 -0.15 -13.71
N ARG A 66 -8.77 0.87 -12.85
CA ARG A 66 -8.29 0.80 -11.47
C ARG A 66 -9.00 -0.29 -10.67
N TYR A 67 -10.31 -0.52 -10.89
CA TYR A 67 -11.04 -1.58 -10.21
C TYR A 67 -10.58 -2.97 -10.64
N LEU A 68 -10.32 -3.19 -11.92
CA LEU A 68 -9.74 -4.46 -12.39
C LEU A 68 -8.42 -4.77 -11.68
N LYS A 69 -7.49 -3.80 -11.64
CA LYS A 69 -6.20 -3.94 -10.92
C LYS A 69 -6.41 -4.18 -9.41
N GLY A 70 -7.37 -3.48 -8.81
CA GLY A 70 -7.69 -3.64 -7.39
C GLY A 70 -8.27 -5.02 -7.06
N GLU A 71 -9.16 -5.54 -7.90
CA GLU A 71 -9.77 -6.86 -7.75
C GLU A 71 -8.73 -7.99 -7.88
N GLU A 72 -7.80 -7.88 -8.83
CA GLU A 72 -6.68 -8.81 -8.99
C GLU A 72 -5.83 -8.89 -7.70
N ILE A 73 -5.39 -7.74 -7.19
CA ILE A 73 -4.59 -7.68 -5.95
C ILE A 73 -5.37 -8.16 -4.74
N LEU A 74 -6.66 -7.83 -4.62
CA LEU A 74 -7.49 -8.31 -3.51
C LEU A 74 -7.62 -9.84 -3.54
N LYS A 75 -7.74 -10.43 -4.72
CA LYS A 75 -7.78 -11.88 -4.88
C LYS A 75 -6.47 -12.54 -4.44
N GLU A 76 -5.33 -12.02 -4.87
CA GLU A 76 -4.00 -12.52 -4.46
C GLU A 76 -3.81 -12.48 -2.94
N LEU A 77 -4.37 -11.45 -2.28
CA LEU A 77 -4.33 -11.31 -0.82
C LEU A 77 -5.43 -12.07 -0.08
N GLY A 78 -6.24 -12.89 -0.77
CA GLY A 78 -7.33 -13.66 -0.17
C GLY A 78 -8.42 -12.77 0.43
N LEU A 79 -8.75 -11.68 -0.26
CA LEU A 79 -9.81 -10.72 0.05
C LEU A 79 -10.87 -10.63 -1.07
N GLU A 80 -10.94 -11.64 -1.94
CA GLU A 80 -12.01 -11.76 -2.95
C GLU A 80 -13.39 -11.72 -2.28
N GLY A 81 -14.30 -10.89 -2.79
CA GLY A 81 -15.64 -10.68 -2.23
C GLY A 81 -15.72 -9.64 -1.11
N PHE A 82 -14.61 -8.97 -0.77
CA PHE A 82 -14.57 -7.91 0.25
C PHE A 82 -14.68 -6.50 -0.33
N GLU A 83 -14.74 -6.34 -1.66
CA GLU A 83 -14.59 -5.09 -2.40
C GLU A 83 -15.52 -3.99 -1.89
N LYS A 84 -16.75 -4.36 -1.55
CA LYS A 84 -17.82 -3.45 -1.11
C LYS A 84 -17.89 -3.25 0.41
N ARG A 85 -17.13 -4.01 1.20
CA ARG A 85 -17.11 -3.85 2.66
C ARG A 85 -16.42 -2.55 3.06
N HIS A 86 -16.73 -2.03 4.22
CA HIS A 86 -16.04 -0.89 4.79
C HIS A 86 -15.00 -1.33 5.82
N PRO A 87 -13.98 -0.49 6.12
CA PRO A 87 -12.93 -0.84 7.09
C PRO A 87 -13.44 -1.29 8.46
N TYR A 88 -14.56 -0.75 8.93
CA TYR A 88 -15.15 -1.13 10.22
C TYR A 88 -15.81 -2.52 10.21
N ASP A 89 -16.06 -3.11 9.04
CA ASP A 89 -16.57 -4.47 8.88
C ASP A 89 -15.45 -5.53 8.86
N LEU A 90 -14.19 -5.09 8.99
CA LEU A 90 -13.00 -5.92 8.82
C LEU A 90 -12.28 -6.15 10.14
N SER A 91 -11.75 -7.37 10.31
CA SER A 91 -10.79 -7.65 11.38
C SER A 91 -9.48 -6.88 11.17
N GLY A 92 -8.68 -6.69 12.22
CA GLY A 92 -7.38 -6.01 12.12
C GLY A 92 -6.46 -6.60 11.05
N GLY A 93 -6.37 -7.94 10.97
CA GLY A 93 -5.59 -8.61 9.92
C GLY A 93 -6.16 -8.45 8.51
N GLN A 94 -7.48 -8.31 8.37
CA GLN A 94 -8.10 -7.96 7.08
C GLN A 94 -7.79 -6.52 6.69
N GLN A 95 -7.91 -5.56 7.62
CA GLN A 95 -7.54 -4.16 7.38
C GLN A 95 -6.08 -4.03 6.96
N GLN A 96 -5.19 -4.82 7.57
CA GLN A 96 -3.79 -4.82 7.23
C GLN A 96 -3.52 -5.38 5.82
N ARG A 97 -4.22 -6.43 5.42
CA ARG A 97 -4.13 -6.90 4.02
C ARG A 97 -4.67 -5.87 3.03
N VAL A 98 -5.71 -5.11 3.38
CA VAL A 98 -6.20 -4.00 2.54
C VAL A 98 -5.18 -2.87 2.44
N SER A 99 -4.45 -2.55 3.52
CA SER A 99 -3.38 -1.53 3.48
C SER A 99 -2.21 -1.96 2.59
N ILE A 100 -1.85 -3.26 2.63
CA ILE A 100 -0.85 -3.86 1.75
C ILE A 100 -1.34 -3.83 0.29
N ALA A 101 -2.59 -4.23 0.01
CA ALA A 101 -3.18 -4.14 -1.33
C ALA A 101 -3.08 -2.72 -1.91
N ARG A 102 -3.42 -1.71 -1.10
CA ARG A 102 -3.36 -0.29 -1.50
C ARG A 102 -1.95 0.14 -1.90
N ALA A 103 -0.92 -0.40 -1.25
CA ALA A 103 0.46 -0.13 -1.61
C ALA A 103 0.88 -0.89 -2.88
N LEU A 104 0.54 -2.18 -2.99
CA LEU A 104 0.94 -3.03 -4.11
C LEU A 104 0.28 -2.66 -5.43
N VAL A 105 -0.98 -2.23 -5.42
CA VAL A 105 -1.72 -1.89 -6.65
C VAL A 105 -1.07 -0.72 -7.42
N MET A 106 -0.22 0.08 -6.75
CA MET A 106 0.54 1.16 -7.35
C MET A 106 1.76 0.67 -8.15
N ASN A 107 2.05 -0.63 -8.11
CA ASN A 107 3.25 -1.27 -8.67
C ASN A 107 4.54 -0.51 -8.28
N PRO A 108 4.82 -0.40 -6.97
CA PRO A 108 5.96 0.38 -6.50
C PRO A 108 7.29 -0.28 -6.85
N LYS A 109 8.31 0.54 -7.11
CA LYS A 109 9.70 0.09 -7.25
C LYS A 109 10.30 -0.32 -5.91
N LEU A 110 9.84 0.31 -4.83
CA LEU A 110 10.30 0.05 -3.47
C LEU A 110 9.09 0.08 -2.54
N LEU A 111 8.85 -1.04 -1.88
CA LEU A 111 7.85 -1.18 -0.84
C LEU A 111 8.52 -1.04 0.53
N LEU A 112 8.16 0.00 1.27
CA LEU A 112 8.63 0.26 2.62
C LEU A 112 7.55 -0.19 3.60
N MET A 113 7.93 -0.98 4.59
CA MET A 113 6.97 -1.54 5.53
C MET A 113 7.45 -1.37 6.97
N ASP A 114 6.57 -0.87 7.83
CA ASP A 114 6.81 -0.69 9.27
C ASP A 114 5.93 -1.67 10.05
N GLU A 115 6.54 -2.79 10.48
CA GLU A 115 5.86 -3.94 11.13
C GLU A 115 4.55 -4.42 10.45
N PRO A 116 4.56 -4.65 9.12
CA PRO A 116 3.33 -4.82 8.33
C PRO A 116 2.54 -6.09 8.66
N PHE A 117 3.15 -7.07 9.33
CA PHE A 117 2.56 -8.39 9.59
C PHE A 117 2.32 -8.66 11.08
N SER A 118 2.44 -7.64 11.93
CA SER A 118 2.22 -7.74 13.37
C SER A 118 0.79 -8.17 13.72
N ALA A 119 -0.19 -7.69 12.95
CA ALA A 119 -1.61 -8.02 13.12
C ALA A 119 -2.06 -9.32 12.41
N LEU A 120 -1.14 -10.07 11.79
CA LEU A 120 -1.44 -11.32 11.08
C LEU A 120 -1.09 -12.54 11.92
N ASP A 121 -1.90 -13.60 11.81
CA ASP A 121 -1.55 -14.91 12.33
C ASP A 121 -0.35 -15.52 11.57
N GLU A 122 0.30 -16.51 12.18
CA GLU A 122 1.55 -17.08 11.68
C GLU A 122 1.43 -17.69 10.27
N ASN A 123 0.32 -18.38 9.98
CA ASN A 123 0.09 -18.99 8.67
C ASN A 123 -0.09 -17.92 7.59
N LEU A 124 -0.86 -16.88 7.89
CA LEU A 124 -1.09 -15.79 6.96
C LEU A 124 0.16 -14.93 6.76
N ARG A 125 0.93 -14.70 7.84
CA ARG A 125 2.23 -14.02 7.78
C ARG A 125 3.19 -14.73 6.84
N GLY A 126 3.34 -16.05 6.95
CA GLY A 126 4.20 -16.84 6.06
C GLY A 126 3.82 -16.70 4.58
N LYS A 127 2.52 -16.81 4.26
CA LYS A 127 2.02 -16.62 2.88
C LYS A 127 2.29 -15.22 2.35
N MET A 128 2.10 -14.20 3.18
CA MET A 128 2.37 -12.81 2.80
C MET A 128 3.85 -12.55 2.54
N GLN A 129 4.74 -13.16 3.34
CA GLN A 129 6.18 -13.06 3.11
C GLN A 129 6.62 -13.77 1.84
N GLU A 130 5.98 -14.90 1.49
CA GLU A 130 6.24 -15.61 0.24
C GLU A 130 5.77 -14.81 -0.99
N LEU A 131 4.60 -14.18 -0.91
CA LEU A 131 4.06 -13.34 -1.98
C LEU A 131 4.95 -12.12 -2.28
N LEU A 132 5.67 -11.60 -1.27
CA LEU A 132 6.46 -10.37 -1.36
C LEU A 132 7.96 -10.61 -1.56
N ARG A 133 8.38 -11.87 -1.72
CA ARG A 133 9.76 -12.24 -2.09
C ARG A 133 9.98 -12.10 -3.60
#